data_AF-R9MD42-F1
#
_entry.id   AF-R9MD42-F1
#
_cell.length_a   1.000
_cell.length_b   1.000
_cell.length_c   1.000
_cell.angle_alpha   90.00
_cell.angle_beta   90.00
_cell.angle_gamma   90.00
#
_symmetry.space_group_name_H-M   'P 1'
#
loop_
_entity.id
_entity.type
_entity.pdbx_description
1 polymer ?
#
loop_
_entity_poly.entity_id
_entity_poly.type
_entity_poly.pdbx_seq_one_letter_code
_entity_poly.pdbx_strand_id
1 'polypeptide(L)'
;MKHLLKKLIRTSIFCTGLLFFAGIMVEAGDIESMENQSSNLKSELDSVNQELLDIGNDIADAEEKIEETTGEIEKTREQLAIARHSEKQQYEELKLRIRYMYENDSVSMLEVLIAAESMNEFLNRVDFIQNVSEYDRNKLEEFRTLRENIADQEKHLVKEKKSQVKLQKELDEKQDTLQAKADSMSMDLASLKNKIQTLRAEEARKAAEEAQRKKEEQARRDAEAKKAADAKKTEEASAGAKKGNSDTSNDKTSANKDGGYDMPSGGGVLTKKKGVNYYNGHRETYYSQKVLPGHGLKIPGRHVASDGTIRDSDGYICVASSDYPKGTVVKTSLGPGKVYDSGCASGTIDLYTDW
;
A
#
# COMPACT_ATOMS: atom_id res chain seq x y z
N MET A 1 -1.05 33.38 -3.18
CA MET A 1 -0.44 33.91 -4.42
C MET A 1 1.12 33.90 -4.42
N LYS A 2 1.79 32.87 -3.91
CA LYS A 2 3.27 32.72 -4.01
C LYS A 2 3.77 31.26 -4.14
N HIS A 3 2.94 30.34 -4.63
CA HIS A 3 3.37 28.94 -4.87
C HIS A 3 3.04 28.38 -6.27
N LEU A 4 2.49 29.20 -7.18
CA LEU A 4 2.15 28.76 -8.55
C LEU A 4 3.20 29.10 -9.61
N LEU A 5 4.37 29.62 -9.21
CA LEU A 5 5.37 30.19 -10.14
C LEU A 5 6.67 29.39 -10.28
N LYS A 6 6.77 28.18 -9.70
CA LYS A 6 8.00 27.35 -9.78
C LYS A 6 7.92 26.15 -10.75
N LYS A 7 6.81 25.94 -11.47
CA LYS A 7 6.67 24.83 -12.44
C LYS A 7 7.01 25.17 -13.90
N LEU A 8 7.57 26.34 -14.20
CA LEU A 8 7.73 26.81 -15.59
C LEU A 8 9.17 27.03 -16.09
N ILE A 9 10.20 26.55 -15.39
CA ILE A 9 11.59 26.70 -15.86
C ILE A 9 12.33 25.37 -15.67
N ARG A 10 12.12 24.43 -16.60
CA ARG A 10 13.07 23.33 -16.90
C ARG A 10 12.74 22.56 -18.19
N THR A 11 12.03 23.18 -19.13
CA THR A 11 11.88 22.67 -20.50
C THR A 11 12.63 23.59 -21.44
N SER A 12 13.93 23.44 -21.52
CA SER A 12 14.70 23.98 -22.64
C SER A 12 15.95 23.14 -22.79
N ILE A 13 16.30 22.84 -24.04
CA ILE A 13 17.49 22.10 -24.52
C ILE A 13 17.24 20.61 -24.82
N PHE A 14 16.55 20.32 -25.93
CA PHE A 14 17.09 19.63 -27.13
C PHE A 14 15.93 19.28 -28.08
N CYS A 15 15.44 20.26 -28.84
CA CYS A 15 14.60 20.02 -30.01
C CYS A 15 15.16 20.84 -31.17
N THR A 16 16.38 20.52 -31.59
CA THR A 16 16.87 20.92 -32.90
C THR A 16 16.53 19.82 -33.90
N GLY A 17 15.25 19.74 -34.24
CA GLY A 17 14.77 18.98 -35.39
C GLY A 17 15.18 19.71 -36.66
N LEU A 18 16.33 19.32 -37.23
CA LEU A 18 16.75 19.71 -38.57
C LEU A 18 15.81 19.05 -39.58
N LEU A 19 14.85 19.83 -40.07
CA LEU A 19 14.15 19.61 -41.32
C LEU A 19 15.17 19.67 -42.46
N PHE A 20 15.70 18.52 -42.88
CA PHE A 20 16.31 18.35 -44.19
C PHE A 20 15.46 17.39 -45.01
N PHE A 21 14.70 17.98 -45.92
CA PHE A 21 14.05 17.31 -47.05
C PHE A 21 15.16 17.02 -48.08
N ALA A 22 15.62 15.78 -48.16
CA ALA A 22 16.40 15.27 -49.27
C ALA A 22 16.03 13.81 -49.46
N GLY A 23 15.76 13.39 -50.70
CA GLY A 23 15.37 12.02 -51.02
C GLY A 23 16.43 11.03 -50.53
N ILE A 24 16.08 10.23 -49.53
CA ILE A 24 16.93 9.15 -49.03
C ILE A 24 16.50 7.88 -49.78
N MET A 25 17.44 7.29 -50.52
CA MET A 25 17.41 5.85 -50.77
C MET A 25 17.28 5.17 -49.42
N VAL A 26 16.09 4.64 -49.12
CA VAL A 26 15.86 3.83 -47.93
C VAL A 26 16.73 2.59 -48.05
N GLU A 27 17.76 2.54 -47.22
CA GLU A 27 18.71 1.45 -47.12
C GLU A 27 18.32 0.62 -45.90
N ALA A 28 18.32 -0.72 -46.03
CA ALA A 28 17.82 -1.64 -45.01
C ALA A 28 18.46 -1.45 -43.61
N GLY A 29 19.63 -0.82 -43.53
CA GLY A 29 20.32 -0.46 -42.28
C GLY A 29 19.58 0.54 -41.39
N ASP A 30 18.70 1.38 -41.95
CA ASP A 30 17.90 2.32 -41.14
C ASP A 30 16.81 1.61 -40.35
N ILE A 31 16.13 0.61 -40.95
CA ILE A 31 15.06 -0.13 -40.28
C ILE A 31 15.61 -0.98 -39.13
N GLU A 32 16.71 -1.70 -39.35
CA GLU A 32 17.34 -2.51 -38.31
C GLU A 32 17.80 -1.66 -37.11
N SER A 33 18.37 -0.48 -37.38
CA SER A 33 18.73 0.50 -36.34
C SER A 33 17.51 0.95 -35.53
N MET A 34 16.40 1.28 -36.20
CA MET A 34 15.15 1.65 -35.52
C MET A 34 14.53 0.49 -34.73
N GLU A 35 14.64 -0.75 -35.21
CA GLU A 35 14.18 -1.93 -34.47
C GLU A 35 15.00 -2.14 -33.19
N ASN A 36 16.32 -1.96 -33.25
CA ASN A 36 17.18 -1.99 -32.09
C ASN A 36 16.83 -0.88 -31.09
N GLN A 37 16.59 0.34 -31.56
CA GLN A 37 16.13 1.44 -30.71
C GLN A 37 14.77 1.14 -30.05
N SER A 38 13.82 0.54 -30.79
CA SER A 38 12.52 0.13 -30.27
C SER A 38 12.64 -0.95 -29.20
N SER A 39 13.53 -1.93 -29.40
CA SER A 39 13.83 -2.97 -28.42
C SER A 39 14.45 -2.40 -27.15
N ASN A 40 15.42 -1.49 -27.27
CA ASN A 40 16.06 -0.83 -26.12
C ASN A 40 15.06 0.01 -25.33
N LEU A 41 14.25 0.82 -26.03
CA LEU A 41 13.22 1.64 -25.40
C LEU A 41 12.16 0.78 -24.70
N LYS A 42 11.79 -0.36 -25.30
CA LYS A 42 10.91 -1.34 -24.65
C LYS A 42 11.53 -1.87 -23.36
N SER A 43 12.81 -2.25 -23.39
CA SER A 43 13.50 -2.76 -22.20
C SER A 43 13.61 -1.70 -21.10
N GLU A 44 13.86 -0.44 -21.45
CA GLU A 44 13.90 0.66 -20.49
C GLU A 44 12.50 0.92 -19.90
N LEU A 45 11.45 0.89 -20.73
CA LEU A 45 10.06 1.01 -20.27
C LEU A 45 9.68 -0.13 -19.33
N ASP A 46 10.03 -1.37 -19.65
CA ASP A 46 9.77 -2.53 -18.79
C ASP A 46 10.50 -2.36 -17.44
N SER A 47 11.73 -1.83 -17.43
CA SER A 47 12.48 -1.52 -16.21
C SER A 47 11.83 -0.40 -15.38
N VAL A 48 11.37 0.68 -16.02
CA VAL A 48 10.67 1.78 -15.34
C VAL A 48 9.35 1.29 -14.73
N ASN A 49 8.64 0.41 -15.42
CA ASN A 49 7.42 -0.20 -14.91
C ASN A 49 7.68 -1.09 -13.68
N GLN A 50 8.81 -1.83 -13.65
CA GLN A 50 9.20 -2.55 -12.43
C GLN A 50 9.53 -1.59 -11.29
N GLU A 51 10.28 -0.51 -11.54
CA GLU A 51 10.58 0.49 -10.51
C GLU A 51 9.30 1.17 -9.97
N LEU A 52 8.29 1.38 -10.83
CA LEU A 52 6.97 1.89 -10.41
C LEU A 52 6.22 0.90 -9.50
N LEU A 53 6.33 -0.41 -9.74
CA LEU A 53 5.76 -1.43 -8.86
C LEU A 53 6.47 -1.46 -7.50
N ASP A 54 7.80 -1.39 -7.51
CA ASP A 54 8.61 -1.37 -6.29
C ASP A 54 8.29 -0.13 -5.43
N ILE A 55 8.23 1.05 -6.05
CA ILE A 55 7.82 2.28 -5.35
C ILE A 55 6.38 2.18 -4.84
N GLY A 56 5.48 1.54 -5.58
CA GLY A 56 4.12 1.29 -5.11
C GLY A 56 4.09 0.46 -3.82
N ASN A 57 4.95 -0.56 -3.72
CA ASN A 57 5.11 -1.34 -2.50
C ASN A 57 5.76 -0.51 -1.37
N ASP A 58 6.80 0.27 -1.68
CA ASP A 58 7.46 1.14 -0.70
C ASP A 58 6.50 2.20 -0.10
N ILE A 59 5.58 2.73 -0.92
CA ILE A 59 4.52 3.66 -0.47
C ILE A 59 3.56 2.94 0.48
N ALA A 60 3.09 1.75 0.12
CA ALA A 60 2.20 0.97 0.98
C ALA A 60 2.85 0.62 2.33
N ASP A 61 4.12 0.22 2.32
CA ASP A 61 4.90 -0.05 3.53
C ASP A 61 5.10 1.22 4.38
N ALA A 62 5.29 2.39 3.74
CA ALA A 62 5.40 3.66 4.43
C ALA A 62 4.07 4.07 5.08
N GLU A 63 2.95 3.86 4.38
CA GLU A 63 1.59 4.09 4.89
C GLU A 63 1.28 3.21 6.11
N GLU A 64 1.60 1.92 6.04
CA GLU A 64 1.44 0.99 7.17
C GLU A 64 2.24 1.46 8.40
N LYS A 65 3.52 1.82 8.21
CA LYS A 65 4.37 2.34 9.30
C LYS A 65 3.83 3.65 9.89
N ILE A 66 3.29 4.53 9.06
CA ILE A 66 2.66 5.78 9.52
C ILE A 66 1.43 5.46 10.37
N GLU A 67 0.60 4.51 9.96
CA GLU A 67 -0.58 4.08 10.71
C GLU A 67 -0.18 3.45 12.05
N GLU A 68 0.77 2.52 12.05
CA GLU A 68 1.32 1.89 13.25
C GLU A 68 1.86 2.94 14.23
N THR A 69 2.76 3.81 13.76
CA THR A 69 3.36 4.87 14.58
C THR A 69 2.30 5.85 15.09
N THR A 70 1.23 6.09 14.32
CA THR A 70 0.09 6.91 14.77
C THR A 70 -0.65 6.23 15.91
N GLY A 71 -0.92 4.94 15.81
CA GLY A 71 -1.53 4.16 16.89
C GLY A 71 -0.68 4.17 18.16
N GLU A 72 0.64 4.03 18.02
CA GLU A 72 1.57 4.12 19.14
C GLU A 72 1.58 5.50 19.80
N ILE A 73 1.51 6.58 19.03
CA ILE A 73 1.40 7.95 19.56
C ILE A 73 0.13 8.10 20.40
N GLU A 74 -1.02 7.66 19.89
CA GLU A 74 -2.29 7.78 20.62
C GLU A 74 -2.28 6.95 21.91
N LYS A 75 -1.78 5.71 21.86
CA LYS A 75 -1.57 4.89 23.06
C LYS A 75 -0.64 5.57 24.08
N THR A 76 0.46 6.14 23.62
CA THR A 76 1.43 6.84 24.47
C THR A 76 0.81 8.08 25.12
N ARG A 77 -0.06 8.81 24.40
CA ARG A 77 -0.81 9.96 24.93
C ARG A 77 -1.79 9.56 26.02
N GLU A 78 -2.50 8.45 25.85
CA GLU A 78 -3.37 7.91 26.89
C GLU A 78 -2.58 7.52 28.14
N GLN A 79 -1.45 6.82 27.96
CA GLN A 79 -0.54 6.49 29.06
C GLN A 79 -0.01 7.73 29.77
N LEU A 80 0.30 8.80 29.03
CA LEU A 80 0.74 10.07 29.60
C LEU A 80 -0.37 10.73 30.42
N ALA A 81 -1.62 10.66 29.97
CA ALA A 81 -2.77 11.18 30.71
C ALA A 81 -3.00 10.41 32.01
N ILE A 82 -2.90 9.08 31.97
CA ILE A 82 -2.98 8.23 33.16
C ILE A 82 -1.85 8.54 34.14
N ALA A 83 -0.60 8.62 33.65
CA ALA A 83 0.56 8.93 34.48
C ALA A 83 0.42 10.30 35.17
N ARG A 84 -0.06 11.33 34.46
CA ARG A 84 -0.36 12.65 35.03
C ARG A 84 -1.46 12.59 36.10
N HIS A 85 -2.48 11.76 35.89
CA HIS A 85 -3.55 11.59 36.87
C HIS A 85 -3.03 10.91 38.14
N SER A 86 -2.26 9.82 38.01
CA SER A 86 -1.66 9.11 39.14
C SER A 86 -0.66 9.97 39.90
N GLU A 87 0.20 10.73 39.21
CA GLU A 87 1.12 11.70 39.83
C GLU A 87 0.33 12.72 40.67
N LYS A 88 -0.77 13.26 40.13
CA LYS A 88 -1.62 14.22 40.84
C LYS A 88 -2.33 13.59 42.05
N GLN A 89 -2.85 12.38 41.91
CA GLN A 89 -3.48 11.66 43.03
C GLN A 89 -2.47 11.41 44.15
N GLN A 90 -1.29 10.89 43.82
CA GLN A 90 -0.20 10.68 44.78
C GLN A 90 0.19 11.98 45.50
N TYR A 91 0.23 13.10 44.77
CA TYR A 91 0.52 14.41 45.35
C TYR A 91 -0.57 14.89 46.33
N GLU A 92 -1.85 14.70 46.00
CA GLU A 92 -2.95 15.06 46.90
C GLU A 92 -3.04 14.13 48.12
N GLU A 93 -2.75 12.83 47.96
CA GLU A 93 -2.65 11.88 49.09
C GLU A 93 -1.51 12.24 50.03
N LEU A 94 -0.35 12.59 49.48
CA LEU A 94 0.78 13.12 50.25
C LEU A 94 0.38 14.38 51.03
N LYS A 95 -0.31 15.33 50.39
CA LYS A 95 -0.80 16.54 51.07
C LYS A 95 -1.78 16.23 52.19
N LEU A 96 -2.73 15.31 51.96
CA LEU A 96 -3.69 14.86 52.97
C LEU A 96 -2.97 14.22 54.15
N ARG A 97 -1.95 13.39 53.90
CA ARG A 97 -1.15 12.75 54.96
C ARG A 97 -0.35 13.76 55.76
N ILE A 98 0.35 14.69 55.10
CA ILE A 98 1.07 15.78 55.78
C ILE A 98 0.12 16.63 56.61
N ARG A 99 -1.05 16.97 56.05
CA ARG A 99 -2.10 17.73 56.75
C ARG A 99 -2.61 16.97 57.97
N TYR A 100 -2.92 15.68 57.85
CA TYR A 100 -3.34 14.83 58.97
C TYR A 100 -2.27 14.75 60.06
N MET A 101 -0.99 14.61 59.69
CA MET A 101 0.13 14.60 60.64
C MET A 101 0.26 15.95 61.38
N TYR A 102 -0.03 17.07 60.73
CA TYR A 102 0.07 18.41 61.32
C TYR A 102 -1.17 18.79 62.14
N GLU A 103 -2.38 18.50 61.64
CA GLU A 103 -3.65 18.87 62.27
C GLU A 103 -4.04 17.97 63.44
N ASN A 104 -3.59 16.71 63.49
CA ASN A 104 -3.78 15.83 64.66
C ASN A 104 -2.71 16.02 65.75
N ASP A 105 -1.99 17.13 65.67
CA ASP A 105 -1.00 17.66 66.60
C ASP A 105 0.22 16.76 66.89
N SER A 106 1.37 17.41 67.00
CA SER A 106 2.65 16.77 67.32
C SER A 106 2.59 16.03 68.67
N VAL A 107 1.67 16.44 69.56
CA VAL A 107 1.41 15.82 70.85
C VAL A 107 0.84 14.42 70.70
N SER A 108 -0.05 14.15 69.74
CA SER A 108 -0.60 12.80 69.52
C SER A 108 0.45 11.86 68.92
N MET A 109 1.32 12.35 68.03
CA MET A 109 2.41 11.53 67.49
C MET A 109 3.56 11.34 68.50
N LEU A 110 3.88 12.35 69.31
CA LEU A 110 4.78 12.22 70.47
C LEU A 110 4.18 11.31 71.55
N GLU A 111 2.88 11.36 71.81
CA GLU A 111 2.16 10.46 72.71
C GLU A 111 2.16 9.03 72.16
N VAL A 112 1.94 8.83 70.85
CA VAL A 112 2.07 7.52 70.22
C VAL A 112 3.51 7.02 70.27
N LEU A 113 4.52 7.89 70.19
CA LEU A 113 5.91 7.48 70.40
C LEU A 113 6.20 7.16 71.88
N ILE A 114 5.79 8.01 72.82
CA ILE A 114 6.02 7.89 74.27
C ILE A 114 5.20 6.76 74.91
N ALA A 115 4.01 6.44 74.37
CA ALA A 115 3.17 5.33 74.77
C ALA A 115 3.61 3.98 74.18
N ALA A 116 4.83 3.90 73.62
CA ALA A 116 5.43 2.61 73.30
C ALA A 116 5.81 1.89 74.61
N GLU A 117 5.38 0.64 74.78
CA GLU A 117 5.60 -0.12 76.03
C GLU A 117 7.04 -0.64 76.13
N SER A 118 7.83 -0.52 75.07
CA SER A 118 9.24 -0.95 75.00
C SER A 118 10.08 -0.09 74.05
N MET A 119 11.40 -0.08 74.27
CA MET A 119 12.37 0.58 73.36
C MET A 119 12.32 0.00 71.94
N ASN A 120 12.04 -1.29 71.79
CA ASN A 120 11.87 -1.95 70.49
C ASN A 120 10.62 -1.43 69.76
N GLU A 121 9.52 -1.24 70.49
CA GLU A 121 8.28 -0.68 69.96
C GLU A 121 8.40 0.81 69.62
N PHE A 122 9.15 1.58 70.43
CA PHE A 122 9.48 2.98 70.14
C PHE A 122 10.27 3.10 68.83
N LEU A 123 11.33 2.31 68.66
CA LEU A 123 12.15 2.30 67.45
C LEU A 123 11.34 1.89 66.21
N ASN A 124 10.48 0.87 66.33
CA ASN A 124 9.60 0.43 65.23
C ASN A 124 8.60 1.53 64.81
N ARG A 125 8.07 2.32 65.75
CA ARG A 125 7.13 3.42 65.46
C ARG A 125 7.83 4.62 64.79
N VAL A 126 9.05 4.97 65.22
CA VAL A 126 9.89 5.99 64.55
C VAL A 126 10.26 5.54 63.13
N ASP A 127 10.68 4.29 62.99
CA ASP A 127 11.03 3.69 61.69
C ASP A 127 9.83 3.69 60.75
N PHE A 128 8.65 3.32 61.23
CA PHE A 128 7.40 3.37 60.46
C PHE A 128 7.08 4.77 59.92
N ILE A 129 7.20 5.83 60.72
CA ILE A 129 6.91 7.21 60.29
C ILE A 129 7.92 7.68 59.22
N GLN A 130 9.20 7.40 59.40
CA GLN A 130 10.23 7.74 58.42
C GLN A 130 10.02 6.96 57.10
N ASN A 131 9.77 5.66 57.20
CA ASN A 131 9.49 4.79 56.06
C ASN A 131 8.28 5.24 55.25
N VAL A 132 7.22 5.74 55.91
CA VAL A 132 6.01 6.25 55.25
C VAL A 132 6.30 7.55 54.47
N SER A 133 7.03 8.50 55.06
CA SER A 133 7.38 9.74 54.36
C SER A 133 8.38 9.52 53.23
N GLU A 134 9.30 8.57 53.38
CA GLU A 134 10.24 8.19 52.34
C GLU A 134 9.52 7.47 51.19
N TYR A 135 8.60 6.57 51.51
CA TYR A 135 7.73 5.91 50.54
C TYR A 135 6.98 6.92 49.66
N ASP A 136 6.33 7.93 50.24
CA ASP A 136 5.54 8.88 49.45
C ASP A 136 6.41 9.75 48.53
N ARG A 137 7.61 10.15 48.99
CA ARG A 137 8.56 10.89 48.15
C ARG A 137 9.06 10.02 47.01
N ASN A 138 9.43 8.78 47.30
CA ASN A 138 9.88 7.82 46.30
C ASN A 138 8.78 7.55 45.27
N LYS A 139 7.52 7.37 45.70
CA LYS A 139 6.40 7.17 44.78
C LYS A 139 6.09 8.37 43.91
N LEU A 140 6.17 9.58 44.45
CA LEU A 140 5.99 10.80 43.65
C LEU A 140 7.11 10.92 42.60
N GLU A 141 8.36 10.63 42.96
CA GLU A 141 9.49 10.66 42.03
C GLU A 141 9.40 9.56 40.96
N GLU A 142 8.95 8.35 41.33
CA GLU A 142 8.65 7.27 40.39
C GLU A 142 7.61 7.72 39.36
N PHE A 143 6.49 8.33 39.78
CA PHE A 143 5.46 8.81 38.86
C PHE A 143 5.94 9.96 37.98
N ARG A 144 6.73 10.88 38.53
CA ARG A 144 7.35 11.96 37.76
C ARG A 144 8.27 11.41 36.67
N THR A 145 9.15 10.47 37.04
CA THR A 145 10.07 9.80 36.12
C THR A 145 9.30 9.04 35.04
N LEU A 146 8.25 8.31 35.42
CA LEU A 146 7.37 7.62 34.49
C LEU A 146 6.73 8.59 33.48
N ARG A 147 6.17 9.72 33.95
CA ARG A 147 5.58 10.74 33.10
C ARG A 147 6.60 11.32 32.12
N GLU A 148 7.81 11.62 32.58
CA GLU A 148 8.88 12.17 31.75
C GLU A 148 9.33 11.19 30.67
N ASN A 149 9.53 9.91 31.02
CA ASN A 149 9.87 8.86 30.06
C ASN A 149 8.78 8.67 28.99
N ILE A 150 7.50 8.66 29.36
CA ILE A 150 6.39 8.54 28.41
C ILE A 150 6.32 9.77 27.49
N ALA A 151 6.56 10.97 28.02
CA ALA A 151 6.57 12.19 27.22
C ALA A 151 7.73 12.22 26.21
N ASP A 152 8.91 11.73 26.59
CA ASP A 152 10.05 11.61 25.69
C ASP A 152 9.80 10.55 24.61
N GLN A 153 9.16 9.43 24.96
CA GLN A 153 8.72 8.43 24.00
C GLN A 153 7.71 9.02 22.99
N GLU A 154 6.70 9.77 23.45
CA GLU A 154 5.75 10.45 22.55
C GLU A 154 6.49 11.38 21.57
N LYS A 155 7.43 12.16 22.08
CA LYS A 155 8.22 13.09 21.26
C LYS A 155 9.08 12.36 20.22
N HIS A 156 9.65 11.21 20.58
CA HIS A 156 10.39 10.35 19.64
C HIS A 156 9.46 9.87 18.52
N LEU A 157 8.32 9.28 18.87
CA LEU A 157 7.34 8.75 17.90
C LEU A 157 6.81 9.84 16.97
N VAL A 158 6.53 11.05 17.49
CA VAL A 158 6.10 12.19 16.66
C VAL A 158 7.19 12.60 15.66
N LYS A 159 8.47 12.56 16.06
CA LYS A 159 9.59 12.85 15.17
C LYS A 159 9.74 11.77 14.09
N GLU A 160 9.58 10.51 14.49
CA GLU A 160 9.62 9.36 13.60
C GLU A 160 8.50 9.41 12.55
N LYS A 161 7.25 9.60 12.98
CA LYS A 161 6.11 9.82 12.08
C LYS A 161 6.36 10.95 11.08
N LYS A 162 6.96 12.06 11.52
CA LYS A 162 7.31 13.17 10.62
C LYS A 162 8.33 12.75 9.55
N SER A 163 9.30 11.90 9.91
CA SER A 163 10.27 11.35 8.96
C SER A 163 9.61 10.40 7.96
N GLN A 164 8.70 9.54 8.42
CA GLN A 164 7.95 8.61 7.57
C GLN A 164 7.05 9.36 6.57
N VAL A 165 6.31 10.38 7.03
CA VAL A 165 5.48 11.23 6.14
C VAL A 165 6.34 11.96 5.10
N LYS A 166 7.55 12.38 5.47
CA LYS A 166 8.49 12.98 4.50
C LYS A 166 8.94 11.95 3.46
N LEU A 167 9.23 10.72 3.88
CA LEU A 167 9.61 9.63 2.99
C LEU A 167 8.46 9.28 2.02
N GLN A 168 7.23 9.11 2.52
CA GLN A 168 6.05 8.86 1.69
C GLN A 168 5.93 9.92 0.58
N LYS A 169 6.05 11.20 0.95
CA LYS A 169 6.00 12.29 -0.02
C LYS A 169 7.13 12.24 -1.07
N GLU A 170 8.34 11.87 -0.67
CA GLU A 170 9.46 11.71 -1.59
C GLU A 170 9.23 10.53 -2.56
N LEU A 171 8.59 9.46 -2.09
CA LEU A 171 8.18 8.33 -2.92
C LEU A 171 7.07 8.72 -3.90
N ASP A 172 6.04 9.45 -3.46
CA ASP A 172 4.97 9.97 -4.32
C ASP A 172 5.54 10.85 -5.45
N GLU A 173 6.42 11.79 -5.12
CA GLU A 173 7.08 12.65 -6.11
C GLU A 173 7.94 11.85 -7.11
N LYS A 174 8.57 10.76 -6.65
CA LYS A 174 9.33 9.85 -7.50
C LYS A 174 8.41 9.02 -8.41
N GLN A 175 7.29 8.53 -7.87
CA GLN A 175 6.27 7.80 -8.63
C GLN A 175 5.72 8.65 -9.77
N ASP A 176 5.31 9.90 -9.49
CA ASP A 176 4.83 10.85 -10.50
C ASP A 176 5.86 11.07 -11.62
N THR A 177 7.13 11.20 -11.24
CA THR A 177 8.23 11.43 -12.19
C THR A 177 8.45 10.22 -13.10
N LEU A 178 8.43 9.00 -12.53
CA LEU A 178 8.59 7.77 -13.30
C LEU A 178 7.37 7.46 -14.16
N GLN A 179 6.16 7.76 -13.69
CA GLN A 179 4.94 7.60 -14.49
C GLN A 179 4.98 8.50 -15.73
N ALA A 180 5.37 9.76 -15.57
CA ALA A 180 5.56 10.67 -16.71
C ALA A 180 6.64 10.17 -17.68
N LYS A 181 7.73 9.57 -17.16
CA LYS A 181 8.78 8.96 -17.97
C LYS A 181 8.26 7.75 -18.76
N ALA A 182 7.49 6.87 -18.11
CA ALA A 182 6.88 5.68 -18.72
C ALA A 182 5.88 6.06 -19.84
N ASP A 183 5.06 7.09 -19.60
CA ASP A 183 4.10 7.61 -20.58
C ASP A 183 4.83 8.15 -21.82
N SER A 184 5.88 8.95 -21.62
CA SER A 184 6.71 9.48 -22.71
C SER A 184 7.35 8.35 -23.54
N MET A 185 7.97 7.37 -22.86
CA MET A 185 8.58 6.21 -23.53
C MET A 185 7.56 5.40 -24.32
N SER A 186 6.36 5.22 -23.78
CA SER A 186 5.27 4.51 -24.45
C SER A 186 4.83 5.22 -25.74
N MET A 187 4.75 6.56 -25.70
CA MET A 187 4.47 7.38 -26.88
C MET A 187 5.58 7.28 -27.93
N ASP A 188 6.84 7.40 -27.51
CA ASP A 188 8.00 7.30 -28.41
C ASP A 188 8.10 5.92 -29.07
N LEU A 189 7.84 4.86 -28.30
CA LEU A 189 7.82 3.49 -28.79
C LEU A 189 6.70 3.27 -29.81
N ALA A 190 5.50 3.80 -29.56
CA ALA A 190 4.39 3.74 -30.51
C ALA A 190 4.70 4.51 -31.81
N SER A 191 5.31 5.69 -31.70
CA SER A 191 5.76 6.49 -32.83
C SER A 191 6.80 5.74 -33.67
N LEU A 192 7.80 5.15 -33.02
CA LEU A 192 8.87 4.41 -33.68
C LEU A 192 8.34 3.15 -34.39
N LYS A 193 7.43 2.40 -33.75
CA LYS A 193 6.77 1.24 -34.37
C LYS A 193 5.98 1.61 -35.61
N ASN A 194 5.23 2.71 -35.56
CA ASN A 194 4.51 3.22 -36.73
C ASN A 194 5.48 3.57 -37.87
N LYS A 195 6.59 4.27 -37.55
CA LYS A 195 7.60 4.63 -38.54
C LYS A 195 8.22 3.39 -39.19
N ILE A 196 8.61 2.38 -38.41
CA ILE A 196 9.13 1.10 -38.91
C ILE A 196 8.11 0.43 -39.85
N GLN A 197 6.82 0.39 -39.46
CA GLN A 197 5.77 -0.21 -40.28
C GLN A 197 5.60 0.52 -41.62
N THR A 198 5.59 1.86 -41.60
CA THR A 198 5.47 2.65 -42.83
C THR A 198 6.64 2.42 -43.78
N LEU A 199 7.87 2.34 -43.25
CA LEU A 199 9.06 2.10 -44.05
C LEU A 199 9.09 0.70 -44.66
N ARG A 200 8.70 -0.34 -43.90
CA ARG A 200 8.55 -1.70 -44.43
C ARG A 200 7.51 -1.79 -45.54
N ALA A 201 6.38 -1.11 -45.39
CA ALA A 201 5.34 -1.07 -46.42
C ALA A 201 5.87 -0.41 -47.71
N GLU A 202 6.65 0.65 -47.58
CA GLU A 202 7.26 1.35 -48.70
C GLU A 202 8.36 0.51 -49.38
N GLU A 203 9.21 -0.19 -48.62
CA GLU A 203 10.19 -1.14 -49.17
C GLU A 203 9.50 -2.28 -49.93
N ALA A 204 8.44 -2.87 -49.37
CA ALA A 204 7.68 -3.92 -50.03
C ALA A 204 7.03 -3.44 -51.34
N ARG A 205 6.50 -2.20 -51.34
CA ARG A 205 5.94 -1.57 -52.55
C ARG A 205 7.01 -1.41 -53.64
N LYS A 206 8.17 -0.85 -53.29
CA LYS A 206 9.29 -0.67 -54.23
C LYS A 206 9.79 -2.01 -54.79
N ALA A 207 9.93 -3.03 -53.94
CA ALA A 207 10.34 -4.36 -54.37
C ALA A 207 9.32 -5.00 -55.34
N ALA A 208 8.02 -4.83 -55.09
CA ALA A 208 6.96 -5.30 -55.98
C ALA A 208 6.97 -4.57 -57.33
N GLU A 209 7.16 -3.25 -57.34
CA GLU A 209 7.30 -2.46 -58.56
C GLU A 209 8.53 -2.88 -59.38
N GLU A 210 9.67 -3.13 -58.74
CA GLU A 210 10.88 -3.59 -59.42
C GLU A 210 10.72 -5.01 -59.99
N ALA A 211 10.08 -5.91 -59.24
CA ALA A 211 9.77 -7.25 -59.71
C ALA A 211 8.81 -7.24 -60.92
N GLN A 212 7.81 -6.34 -60.89
CA GLN A 212 6.89 -6.15 -62.00
C GLN A 212 7.61 -5.61 -63.24
N ARG A 213 8.48 -4.60 -63.10
CA ARG A 213 9.30 -4.09 -64.20
C ARG A 213 10.20 -5.17 -64.81
N LYS A 214 10.82 -6.02 -63.98
CA LYS A 214 11.63 -7.16 -64.45
C LYS A 214 10.80 -8.18 -65.23
N LYS A 215 9.58 -8.49 -64.77
CA LYS A 215 8.65 -9.39 -65.49
C LYS A 215 8.20 -8.80 -66.83
N GLU A 216 7.87 -7.52 -66.87
CA GLU A 216 7.48 -6.82 -68.10
C GLU A 216 8.64 -6.76 -69.10
N GLU A 217 9.86 -6.48 -68.64
CA GLU A 217 11.04 -6.48 -69.49
C GLU A 217 11.34 -7.88 -70.04
N GLN A 218 11.24 -8.92 -69.19
CA GLN A 218 11.40 -10.30 -69.63
C GLN A 218 10.33 -10.69 -70.65
N ALA A 219 9.06 -10.37 -70.41
CA ALA A 219 7.97 -10.62 -71.34
C ALA A 219 8.16 -9.89 -72.68
N ARG A 220 8.72 -8.67 -72.66
CA ARG A 220 9.06 -7.93 -73.88
C ARG A 220 10.18 -8.61 -74.67
N ARG A 221 11.23 -9.08 -73.99
CA ARG A 221 12.33 -9.85 -74.62
C ARG A 221 11.84 -11.17 -75.19
N ASP A 222 10.99 -11.89 -74.46
CA ASP A 222 10.42 -13.16 -74.92
C ASP A 222 9.47 -12.96 -76.12
N ALA A 223 8.71 -11.85 -76.15
CA ALA A 223 7.86 -11.49 -77.27
C ALA A 223 8.67 -11.08 -78.52
N GLU A 224 9.79 -10.35 -78.37
CA GLU A 224 10.71 -10.06 -79.46
C GLU A 224 11.37 -11.35 -80.00
N ALA A 225 11.81 -12.25 -79.11
CA ALA A 225 12.36 -13.54 -79.50
C ALA A 225 11.33 -14.42 -80.22
N LYS A 226 10.06 -14.43 -79.77
CA LYS A 226 8.96 -15.12 -80.48
C LYS A 226 8.67 -14.50 -81.83
N LYS A 227 8.62 -13.17 -81.97
CA LYS A 227 8.44 -12.51 -83.29
C LYS A 227 9.57 -12.84 -84.26
N ALA A 228 10.81 -12.95 -83.79
CA ALA A 228 11.95 -13.40 -84.60
C ALA A 228 11.89 -14.89 -84.96
N ALA A 229 11.31 -15.74 -84.10
CA ALA A 229 11.09 -17.15 -84.36
C ALA A 229 9.88 -17.41 -85.28
N ASP A 230 8.82 -16.61 -85.18
CA ASP A 230 7.59 -16.71 -85.97
C ASP A 230 7.80 -16.22 -87.42
N ALA A 231 8.69 -15.25 -87.65
CA ALA A 231 9.19 -14.89 -89.00
C ALA A 231 9.94 -16.06 -89.67
N LYS A 232 10.37 -17.06 -88.90
CA LYS A 232 11.04 -18.29 -89.37
C LYS A 232 10.09 -19.50 -89.43
N LYS A 233 8.83 -19.35 -89.03
CA LYS A 233 7.80 -20.40 -88.97
C LYS A 233 6.51 -19.96 -89.64
N THR A 234 6.63 -19.27 -90.77
CA THR A 234 5.53 -19.07 -91.73
C THR A 234 5.56 -20.11 -92.85
N GLU A 235 5.87 -21.36 -92.50
CA GLU A 235 5.44 -22.57 -93.19
C GLU A 235 4.90 -23.49 -92.08
N GLU A 236 3.73 -24.12 -92.31
CA GLU A 236 3.08 -25.12 -91.42
C GLU A 236 2.13 -24.60 -90.32
N ALA A 237 1.04 -24.01 -90.80
CA ALA A 237 -0.36 -24.41 -90.60
C ALA A 237 -0.83 -25.13 -89.30
N SER A 238 -1.73 -24.43 -88.60
CA SER A 238 -3.14 -24.82 -88.35
C SER A 238 -3.56 -25.80 -87.23
N ALA A 239 -4.75 -25.49 -86.69
CA ALA A 239 -5.69 -26.27 -85.83
C ALA A 239 -5.34 -26.38 -84.33
N GLY A 240 -6.23 -26.14 -83.35
CA GLY A 240 -7.64 -25.76 -83.31
C GLY A 240 -8.19 -25.91 -81.87
N ALA A 241 -9.17 -25.07 -81.49
CA ALA A 241 -10.35 -25.30 -80.61
C ALA A 241 -10.20 -26.13 -79.29
N LYS A 242 -10.84 -25.90 -78.12
CA LYS A 242 -11.83 -24.96 -77.56
C LYS A 242 -12.13 -25.42 -76.10
N LYS A 243 -12.51 -24.47 -75.22
CA LYS A 243 -13.62 -24.51 -74.22
C LYS A 243 -13.48 -25.17 -72.82
N GLY A 244 -14.00 -24.45 -71.81
CA GLY A 244 -14.45 -24.93 -70.47
C GLY A 244 -14.13 -23.92 -69.35
N ASN A 245 -14.82 -22.77 -69.22
CA ASN A 245 -16.14 -22.48 -68.61
C ASN A 245 -16.18 -22.42 -67.06
N SER A 246 -16.52 -21.22 -66.54
CA SER A 246 -17.37 -20.82 -65.38
C SER A 246 -17.07 -21.41 -63.97
N ASP A 247 -17.37 -20.80 -62.83
CA ASP A 247 -18.15 -19.62 -62.41
C ASP A 247 -17.80 -19.42 -60.89
N THR A 248 -17.62 -18.21 -60.35
CA THR A 248 -18.64 -17.42 -59.59
C THR A 248 -19.07 -18.11 -58.26
N SER A 249 -19.15 -17.52 -57.06
CA SER A 249 -18.87 -16.20 -56.45
C SER A 249 -19.35 -16.28 -54.97
N ASN A 250 -18.95 -15.31 -54.12
CA ASN A 250 -19.75 -14.70 -53.02
C ASN A 250 -20.29 -15.59 -51.86
N ASP A 251 -20.65 -15.14 -50.65
CA ASP A 251 -20.65 -13.86 -49.89
C ASP A 251 -20.78 -14.23 -48.38
N LYS A 252 -20.28 -13.33 -47.52
CA LYS A 252 -20.70 -12.88 -46.15
C LYS A 252 -21.32 -13.73 -45.02
N THR A 253 -20.95 -13.23 -43.82
CA THR A 253 -21.71 -13.02 -42.54
C THR A 253 -22.02 -14.25 -41.66
N SER A 254 -22.07 -14.23 -40.31
CA SER A 254 -22.37 -13.21 -39.27
C SER A 254 -21.91 -13.67 -37.86
N ALA A 255 -21.84 -12.71 -36.90
CA ALA A 255 -21.98 -12.68 -35.41
C ALA A 255 -21.84 -13.97 -34.54
N ASN A 256 -21.45 -13.99 -33.24
CA ASN A 256 -21.66 -13.07 -32.10
C ASN A 256 -20.76 -13.45 -30.88
N LYS A 257 -20.66 -12.50 -29.92
CA LYS A 257 -20.14 -12.42 -28.53
C LYS A 257 -19.96 -13.69 -27.66
N ASP A 258 -18.96 -13.67 -26.76
CA ASP A 258 -19.13 -13.58 -25.28
C ASP A 258 -17.76 -13.50 -24.55
N GLY A 259 -17.71 -12.92 -23.34
CA GLY A 259 -16.52 -12.95 -22.47
C GLY A 259 -16.32 -11.73 -21.55
N GLY A 260 -17.29 -11.44 -20.68
CA GLY A 260 -17.14 -10.48 -19.59
C GLY A 260 -16.46 -11.08 -18.36
N TYR A 261 -15.59 -10.31 -17.70
CA TYR A 261 -15.00 -10.65 -16.40
C TYR A 261 -15.97 -10.29 -15.28
N ASP A 262 -16.24 -11.26 -14.40
CA ASP A 262 -17.10 -11.14 -13.23
C ASP A 262 -16.26 -10.68 -12.02
N MET A 263 -16.76 -9.72 -11.24
CA MET A 263 -16.09 -9.21 -10.04
C MET A 263 -16.80 -9.78 -8.81
N PRO A 264 -16.14 -10.51 -7.91
CA PRO A 264 -16.78 -10.98 -6.69
C PRO A 264 -17.02 -9.80 -5.74
N SER A 265 -18.29 -9.45 -5.56
CA SER A 265 -18.79 -8.75 -4.39
C SER A 265 -18.95 -9.76 -3.25
N GLY A 266 -18.19 -9.59 -2.16
CA GLY A 266 -18.31 -10.39 -0.95
C GLY A 266 -17.94 -9.57 0.28
N GLY A 267 -18.81 -9.57 1.30
CA GLY A 267 -18.49 -9.00 2.62
C GLY A 267 -17.28 -9.72 3.19
N GLY A 268 -16.21 -8.97 3.44
CA GLY A 268 -14.96 -9.53 3.94
C GLY A 268 -15.14 -10.21 5.29
N VAL A 269 -14.29 -11.19 5.56
CA VAL A 269 -14.08 -11.77 6.88
C VAL A 269 -12.78 -11.17 7.42
N LEU A 270 -12.74 -10.79 8.71
CA LEU A 270 -11.51 -10.33 9.36
C LEU A 270 -10.40 -11.38 9.19
N THR A 271 -9.18 -10.94 8.84
CA THR A 271 -8.01 -11.82 8.73
C THR A 271 -6.81 -11.18 9.40
N LYS A 272 -5.76 -11.95 9.68
CA LYS A 272 -4.53 -11.47 10.34
C LYS A 272 -3.89 -10.26 9.64
N LYS A 273 -4.14 -10.09 8.35
CA LYS A 273 -3.57 -9.05 7.48
C LYS A 273 -4.54 -7.90 7.18
N LYS A 274 -5.78 -7.97 7.70
CA LYS A 274 -6.83 -6.96 7.47
C LYS A 274 -7.41 -6.52 8.80
N GLY A 275 -6.90 -5.39 9.30
CA GLY A 275 -7.21 -4.75 10.59
C GLY A 275 -8.66 -4.34 10.79
N VAL A 276 -9.36 -4.04 9.69
CA VAL A 276 -10.71 -3.47 9.72
C VAL A 276 -11.61 -4.20 8.73
N ASN A 277 -12.82 -4.52 9.18
CA ASN A 277 -13.89 -5.06 8.37
C ASN A 277 -15.19 -4.31 8.64
N TYR A 278 -16.14 -4.35 7.70
CA TYR A 278 -17.49 -3.82 7.90
C TYR A 278 -18.47 -4.96 7.73
N TYR A 279 -19.10 -5.37 8.83
CA TYR A 279 -20.00 -6.52 8.87
C TYR A 279 -21.29 -6.17 9.58
N ASN A 280 -22.43 -6.59 9.02
CA ASN A 280 -23.75 -6.48 9.63
C ASN A 280 -24.06 -5.10 10.27
N GLY A 281 -23.71 -4.03 9.57
CA GLY A 281 -24.00 -2.64 9.96
C GLY A 281 -23.05 -2.03 11.00
N HIS A 282 -22.00 -2.73 11.41
CA HIS A 282 -20.98 -2.23 12.34
C HIS A 282 -19.57 -2.42 11.78
N ARG A 283 -18.65 -1.58 12.25
CA ARG A 283 -17.22 -1.73 11.99
C ARG A 283 -16.67 -2.81 12.92
N GLU A 284 -15.88 -3.73 12.40
CA GLU A 284 -15.15 -4.71 13.20
C GLU A 284 -13.66 -4.44 13.11
N THR A 285 -12.99 -4.56 14.25
CA THR A 285 -11.54 -4.42 14.42
C THR A 285 -11.06 -5.57 15.31
N TYR A 286 -9.74 -5.86 15.34
CA TYR A 286 -9.20 -6.86 16.25
C TYR A 286 -8.28 -6.26 17.31
N TYR A 287 -8.27 -6.88 18.49
CA TYR A 287 -7.53 -6.45 19.65
C TYR A 287 -6.63 -7.60 20.14
N SER A 288 -5.32 -7.38 20.17
CA SER A 288 -4.33 -8.42 20.54
C SER A 288 -4.19 -8.53 22.07
N GLN A 289 -4.16 -9.75 22.61
CA GLN A 289 -3.97 -9.98 24.05
C GLN A 289 -2.62 -9.46 24.58
N LYS A 290 -1.64 -9.23 23.72
CA LYS A 290 -0.27 -8.82 24.09
C LYS A 290 -0.14 -7.41 24.67
N VAL A 291 -1.22 -6.63 24.71
CA VAL A 291 -1.23 -5.23 25.18
C VAL A 291 -1.89 -4.99 26.55
N LEU A 292 -2.29 -6.04 27.29
CA LEU A 292 -2.80 -5.90 28.66
C LEU A 292 -1.70 -6.20 29.71
N PRO A 293 -1.46 -5.32 30.71
CA PRO A 293 -0.64 -5.68 31.87
C PRO A 293 -1.38 -6.69 32.77
N GLY A 294 -0.71 -7.80 33.14
CA GLY A 294 -1.27 -8.85 34.00
C GLY A 294 -2.06 -9.96 33.26
N HIS A 295 -2.95 -10.67 33.95
CA HIS A 295 -3.68 -11.83 33.40
C HIS A 295 -4.81 -11.47 32.39
N GLY A 296 -5.03 -10.18 32.09
CA GLY A 296 -6.11 -9.67 31.24
C GLY A 296 -7.50 -9.68 31.90
N LEU A 297 -8.57 -9.43 31.12
CA LEU A 297 -9.97 -9.46 31.59
C LEU A 297 -10.35 -10.85 32.14
N LYS A 298 -11.14 -10.90 33.22
CA LYS A 298 -11.62 -12.15 33.84
C LYS A 298 -12.73 -12.77 32.97
N ILE A 299 -12.31 -13.54 31.97
CA ILE A 299 -13.17 -14.26 31.03
C ILE A 299 -13.26 -15.73 31.47
N PRO A 300 -14.45 -16.28 31.75
CA PRO A 300 -14.62 -17.69 32.09
C PRO A 300 -14.12 -18.61 30.97
N GLY A 301 -13.27 -19.60 31.29
CA GLY A 301 -12.79 -20.59 30.32
C GLY A 301 -11.97 -20.02 29.16
N ARG A 302 -11.34 -18.86 29.36
CA ARG A 302 -10.53 -18.18 28.35
C ARG A 302 -9.50 -19.12 27.72
N HIS A 303 -9.54 -19.25 26.40
CA HIS A 303 -8.54 -19.99 25.62
C HIS A 303 -8.39 -19.38 24.22
N VAL A 304 -7.26 -19.68 23.57
CA VAL A 304 -7.01 -19.37 22.16
C VAL A 304 -7.58 -20.52 21.32
N ALA A 305 -8.51 -20.24 20.43
CA ALA A 305 -9.02 -21.21 19.46
C ALA A 305 -8.04 -21.40 18.30
N SER A 306 -8.22 -22.48 17.51
CA SER A 306 -7.32 -22.80 16.39
C SER A 306 -7.25 -21.73 15.29
N ASP A 307 -8.25 -20.86 15.23
CA ASP A 307 -8.33 -19.71 14.31
C ASP A 307 -7.65 -18.43 14.87
N GLY A 308 -7.08 -18.50 16.09
CA GLY A 308 -6.43 -17.38 16.75
C GLY A 308 -7.39 -16.45 17.52
N THR A 309 -8.69 -16.72 17.54
CA THR A 309 -9.67 -15.96 18.35
C THR A 309 -9.61 -16.36 19.82
N ILE A 310 -9.84 -15.41 20.72
CA ILE A 310 -9.99 -15.68 22.16
C ILE A 310 -11.45 -16.00 22.45
N ARG A 311 -11.70 -17.15 23.09
CA ARG A 311 -13.07 -17.63 23.36
C ARG A 311 -13.30 -17.91 24.84
N ASP A 312 -14.56 -17.79 25.25
CA ASP A 312 -15.04 -18.18 26.59
C ASP A 312 -15.30 -19.70 26.70
N SER A 313 -15.71 -20.16 27.89
CA SER A 313 -16.04 -21.58 28.15
C SER A 313 -17.16 -22.14 27.29
N ASP A 314 -18.03 -21.28 26.76
CA ASP A 314 -19.18 -21.67 25.94
C ASP A 314 -18.85 -21.62 24.45
N GLY A 315 -17.63 -21.22 24.08
CA GLY A 315 -17.15 -21.15 22.70
C GLY A 315 -17.48 -19.86 21.97
N TYR A 316 -17.96 -18.82 22.65
CA TYR A 316 -18.18 -17.49 22.07
C TYR A 316 -16.88 -16.71 21.95
N ILE A 317 -16.73 -15.96 20.87
CA ILE A 317 -15.60 -15.03 20.69
C ILE A 317 -15.74 -13.91 21.72
N CYS A 318 -14.66 -13.60 22.43
CA CYS A 318 -14.65 -12.49 23.37
C CYS A 318 -14.58 -11.18 22.58
N VAL A 319 -15.51 -10.25 22.82
CA VAL A 319 -15.55 -8.98 22.10
C VAL A 319 -15.69 -7.78 23.03
N ALA A 320 -15.25 -6.61 22.55
CA ALA A 320 -15.59 -5.31 23.13
C ALA A 320 -16.69 -4.63 22.31
N SER A 321 -17.68 -4.05 22.98
CA SER A 321 -18.63 -3.13 22.35
C SER A 321 -19.14 -2.11 23.37
N SER A 322 -19.15 -0.83 23.01
CA SER A 322 -19.81 0.22 23.80
C SER A 322 -21.31 0.35 23.47
N ASP A 323 -21.76 -0.20 22.35
CA ASP A 323 -23.17 -0.14 21.93
C ASP A 323 -24.03 -1.25 22.55
N TYR A 324 -23.40 -2.33 23.05
CA TYR A 324 -24.07 -3.48 23.62
C TYR A 324 -23.63 -3.70 25.09
N PRO A 325 -24.56 -4.00 26.01
CA PRO A 325 -24.20 -4.33 27.39
C PRO A 325 -23.31 -5.57 27.51
N LYS A 326 -22.47 -5.63 28.56
CA LYS A 326 -21.67 -6.82 28.87
C LYS A 326 -22.56 -8.06 29.04
N GLY A 327 -22.14 -9.18 28.47
CA GLY A 327 -22.89 -10.44 28.41
C GLY A 327 -23.78 -10.59 27.17
N THR A 328 -23.97 -9.54 26.37
CA THR A 328 -24.77 -9.60 25.14
C THR A 328 -24.06 -10.46 24.09
N VAL A 329 -24.82 -11.34 23.42
CA VAL A 329 -24.33 -12.12 22.27
C VAL A 329 -24.58 -11.33 20.99
N VAL A 330 -23.54 -11.12 20.21
CA VAL A 330 -23.51 -10.36 18.96
C VAL A 330 -23.02 -11.24 17.80
N LYS A 331 -23.45 -10.95 16.58
CA LYS A 331 -22.95 -11.64 15.38
C LYS A 331 -21.72 -10.91 14.87
N THR A 332 -20.61 -11.63 14.65
CA THR A 332 -19.41 -11.09 14.02
C THR A 332 -19.06 -11.86 12.74
N SER A 333 -18.15 -11.33 11.94
CA SER A 333 -17.67 -11.99 10.71
C SER A 333 -16.94 -13.31 10.95
N LEU A 334 -16.46 -13.56 12.17
CA LEU A 334 -15.74 -14.77 12.56
C LEU A 334 -16.61 -15.77 13.37
N GLY A 335 -17.86 -15.41 13.68
CA GLY A 335 -18.79 -16.25 14.42
C GLY A 335 -19.58 -15.49 15.50
N PRO A 336 -20.29 -16.18 16.40
CA PRO A 336 -20.97 -15.52 17.49
C PRO A 336 -19.97 -15.02 18.55
N GLY A 337 -20.06 -13.74 18.89
CA GLY A 337 -19.27 -13.10 19.94
C GLY A 337 -20.10 -12.76 21.17
N LYS A 338 -19.47 -12.63 22.33
CA LYS A 338 -20.10 -12.20 23.60
C LYS A 338 -19.32 -11.02 24.16
N VAL A 339 -20.04 -9.96 24.55
CA VAL A 339 -19.44 -8.70 25.00
C VAL A 339 -18.86 -8.87 26.42
N TYR A 340 -17.55 -8.73 26.56
CA TYR A 340 -16.86 -8.78 27.86
C TYR A 340 -16.28 -7.43 28.27
N ASP A 341 -16.19 -6.51 27.32
CA ASP A 341 -15.63 -5.19 27.51
C ASP A 341 -16.43 -4.12 26.78
N SER A 342 -16.33 -2.88 27.26
CA SER A 342 -17.02 -1.71 26.71
C SER A 342 -16.04 -0.62 26.25
N GLY A 343 -14.73 -0.93 26.24
CA GLY A 343 -13.65 -0.01 25.90
C GLY A 343 -13.40 0.18 24.40
N CYS A 344 -14.44 0.30 23.58
CA CYS A 344 -14.28 0.59 22.14
C CYS A 344 -15.20 1.72 21.68
N ALA A 345 -14.91 2.30 20.50
CA ALA A 345 -15.74 3.35 19.91
C ALA A 345 -17.16 2.84 19.56
N SER A 346 -18.16 3.71 19.69
CA SER A 346 -19.53 3.42 19.23
C SER A 346 -19.54 3.11 17.72
N GLY A 347 -20.45 2.24 17.30
CA GLY A 347 -20.52 1.63 15.97
C GLY A 347 -19.46 0.56 15.69
N THR A 348 -18.74 0.09 16.72
CA THR A 348 -17.58 -0.80 16.58
C THR A 348 -17.70 -2.04 17.45
N ILE A 349 -17.25 -3.18 16.93
CA ILE A 349 -17.04 -4.42 17.70
C ILE A 349 -15.58 -4.84 17.57
N ASP A 350 -14.86 -4.86 18.70
CA ASP A 350 -13.47 -5.32 18.76
C ASP A 350 -13.41 -6.81 19.09
N LEU A 351 -12.87 -7.62 18.20
CA LEU A 351 -12.69 -9.06 18.41
C LEU A 351 -11.36 -9.33 19.12
N TYR A 352 -11.40 -10.10 20.20
CA TYR A 352 -10.19 -10.47 20.93
C TYR A 352 -9.49 -11.63 20.23
N THR A 353 -8.18 -11.47 19.99
CA THR A 353 -7.38 -12.39 19.18
C THR A 353 -5.94 -12.49 19.69
N ASP A 354 -5.22 -13.55 19.31
CA ASP A 354 -3.80 -13.78 19.66
C ASP A 354 -2.83 -13.49 18.49
N TRP A 355 -3.36 -13.05 17.34
CA TRP A 355 -2.55 -12.72 16.18
C TRP A 355 -1.75 -11.42 16.30
#